data_AF-A0AAP2UCB4-F1
#
_entry.id   AF-A0AAP2UCB4-F1
#
_cell.length_a   1.000
_cell.length_b   1.000
_cell.length_c   1.000
_cell.angle_alpha   90.00
_cell.angle_beta   90.00
_cell.angle_gamma   90.00
#
_symmetry.space_group_name_H-M   'P 1'
#
loop_
_entity.id
_entity.type
_entity.pdbx_description
1 polymer ?
#
loop_
_entity_poly.entity_id
_entity_poly.type
_entity_poly.pdbx_seq_one_letter_code
_entity_poly.pdbx_strand_id
1 'polypeptide(L)' 'MGNQYRRMQTVKHALQYYISRPNANEKDLVREKNLLKSVEEEVEIYQERNHIPKKEVEMND' A
#
# COMPACT_ATOMS: atom_id res chain seq x y z
N MET A 1 5.80 15.46 -10.05
CA MET A 1 5.33 14.54 -8.99
C MET A 1 6.47 13.59 -8.64
N GLY A 2 6.93 13.63 -7.40
CA GLY A 2 8.23 13.08 -6.99
C GLY A 2 8.30 11.56 -7.08
N ASN A 3 9.49 11.05 -7.44
CA ASN A 3 9.86 9.64 -7.50
C ASN A 3 9.40 8.85 -6.24
N GLN A 4 9.40 9.52 -5.08
CA GLN A 4 8.95 8.97 -3.79
C GLN A 4 7.48 8.53 -3.79
N TYR A 5 6.53 9.38 -4.23
CA TYR A 5 5.11 9.02 -4.21
C TYR A 5 4.79 7.83 -5.11
N ARG A 6 5.40 7.80 -6.30
CA ARG A 6 5.27 6.67 -7.22
C ARG A 6 5.83 5.39 -6.59
N ARG A 7 7.01 5.45 -5.94
CA ARG A 7 7.59 4.30 -5.23
C ARG A 7 6.67 3.80 -4.11
N MET A 8 6.13 4.69 -3.27
CA MET A 8 5.21 4.29 -2.19
C MET A 8 3.97 3.58 -2.74
N GLN A 9 3.37 4.10 -3.83
CA GLN A 9 2.22 3.44 -4.48
C GLN A 9 2.59 2.07 -5.07
N THR A 10 3.77 1.94 -5.70
CA THR A 10 4.26 0.64 -6.20
C THR A 10 4.46 -0.36 -5.05
N VAL A 11 5.06 0.06 -3.94
CA VAL A 11 5.23 -0.80 -2.76
C VAL A 11 3.88 -1.19 -2.17
N LYS A 12 2.95 -0.25 -2.03
CA LYS A 12 1.57 -0.53 -1.56
C LYS A 12 0.92 -1.64 -2.39
N HIS A 13 0.92 -1.50 -3.72
CA HIS A 13 0.32 -2.50 -4.60
C HIS A 13 1.05 -3.85 -4.58
N ALA A 14 2.38 -3.84 -4.49
CA ALA A 14 3.14 -5.07 -4.35
C ALA A 14 2.76 -5.80 -3.05
N LEU A 15 2.64 -5.08 -1.93
CA LEU A 15 2.24 -5.66 -0.64
C LEU A 15 0.81 -6.20 -0.68
N GLN A 16 -0.14 -5.47 -1.28
CA GLN A 16 -1.51 -5.95 -1.48
C GLN A 16 -1.57 -7.27 -2.28
N TYR A 17 -0.72 -7.41 -3.29
CA TYR A 17 -0.58 -8.66 -4.04
C TYR A 17 0.09 -9.77 -3.21
N TYR A 18 1.15 -9.46 -2.46
CA TYR A 18 1.86 -10.47 -1.67
C TYR A 18 0.99 -11.02 -0.55
N ILE A 19 0.20 -10.21 0.14
CA ILE A 19 -0.65 -10.69 1.24
C ILE A 19 -1.77 -11.63 0.79
N SER A 20 -2.13 -11.62 -0.51
CA SER A 20 -3.15 -12.49 -1.10
C SER A 20 -2.56 -13.71 -1.82
N ARG A 21 -1.22 -13.88 -1.81
CA ARG A 21 -0.57 -15.01 -2.50
C ARG A 21 -0.96 -16.34 -1.86
N PRO A 22 -1.12 -17.42 -2.66
CA PRO A 22 -1.40 -18.74 -2.13
C PRO A 22 -0.20 -19.27 -1.32
N ASN A 23 -0.47 -20.13 -0.34
CA ASN A 23 0.53 -20.81 0.49
C ASN A 23 1.49 -19.87 1.25
N ALA A 24 1.04 -18.66 1.57
CA ALA A 24 1.82 -17.73 2.37
C ALA A 24 1.93 -18.22 3.83
N ASN A 25 3.11 -18.06 4.41
CA ASN A 25 3.36 -18.31 5.82
C ASN A 25 2.68 -17.23 6.67
N GLU A 26 1.92 -17.64 7.70
CA GLU A 26 1.19 -16.73 8.58
C GLU A 26 2.08 -15.66 9.22
N LYS A 27 3.30 -16.01 9.65
CA LYS A 27 4.23 -15.04 10.24
C LYS A 27 4.67 -13.97 9.24
N ASP A 28 4.82 -14.35 7.97
CA ASP A 28 5.19 -13.41 6.91
C ASP A 28 3.99 -12.54 6.55
N LEU A 29 2.78 -13.12 6.49
CA LEU A 29 1.53 -12.36 6.30
C LEU A 29 1.32 -11.30 7.38
N VAL A 30 1.58 -11.61 8.65
CA VAL A 30 1.46 -10.62 9.75
C VAL A 30 2.43 -9.45 9.53
N ARG A 31 3.68 -9.73 9.16
CA ARG A 31 4.67 -8.69 8.88
C ARG A 31 4.29 -7.83 7.68
N GLU A 32 3.86 -8.47 6.58
CA GLU A 32 3.47 -7.79 5.35
C GLU A 32 2.21 -6.94 5.53
N LYS A 33 1.21 -7.41 6.29
CA LYS A 33 0.02 -6.63 6.64
C LYS A 33 0.36 -5.41 7.48
N ASN A 34 1.27 -5.55 8.45
CA ASN A 34 1.72 -4.43 9.26
C ASN A 34 2.48 -3.41 8.42
N LEU A 35 3.35 -3.86 7.51
CA LEU A 35 4.06 -2.99 6.58
C LEU A 35 3.11 -2.29 5.60
N LEU A 36 2.09 -2.99 5.10
CA LEU A 36 1.07 -2.41 4.22
C LEU A 36 0.37 -1.22 4.91
N LYS A 37 -0.03 -1.38 6.18
CA LYS A 37 -0.64 -0.28 6.95
C LYS A 37 0.26 0.94 7.05
N SER A 38 1.54 0.75 7.38
CA SER A 38 2.49 1.88 7.46
C SER A 38 2.67 2.58 6.11
N VAL A 39 2.74 1.83 5.02
CA VAL A 39 2.84 2.40 3.67
C VAL A 39 1.54 3.12 3.26
N GLU A 40 0.37 2.61 3.64
CA GLU A 40 -0.92 3.27 3.43
C GLU A 40 -0.98 4.62 4.17
N GLU A 41 -0.60 4.65 5.44
CA GLU A 41 -0.50 5.90 6.23
C GLU A 41 0.46 6.91 5.61
N GLU A 42 1.65 6.48 5.17
CA GLU A 42 2.62 7.36 4.49
C GLU A 42 2.07 7.94 3.18
N VAL A 43 1.36 7.11 2.40
CA VAL A 43 0.68 7.55 1.17
C VAL A 43 -0.40 8.58 1.48
N GLU A 44 -1.22 8.36 2.50
CA GLU A 44 -2.28 9.29 2.90
C GLU A 44 -1.71 10.64 3.35
N ILE A 45 -0.69 10.63 4.22
CA ILE A 45 0.02 11.84 4.66
C ILE A 45 0.59 12.60 3.46
N TYR A 46 1.18 11.89 2.50
CA TYR A 46 1.71 12.53 1.29
C TYR A 46 0.59 13.14 0.45
N GLN A 47 -0.53 12.44 0.29
CA GLN A 47 -1.69 12.93 -0.45
C GLN A 47 -2.25 14.21 0.17
N GLU A 48 -2.46 14.21 1.49
CA GLU A 48 -2.95 15.36 2.24
C GLU A 48 -2.03 16.58 2.09
N ARG A 49 -0.72 16.39 2.32
CA ARG A 49 0.28 17.47 2.22
C ARG A 49 0.40 18.07 0.84
N ASN A 50 0.11 17.29 -0.21
CA ASN A 50 0.24 17.73 -1.60
C ASN A 50 -1.13 17.99 -2.26
N HIS A 51 -2.21 17.98 -1.49
CA HIS A 51 -3.59 18.14 -1.97
C HIS A 51 -3.93 17.20 -3.15
N ILE A 52 -3.40 15.97 -3.11
CA ILE A 52 -3.67 14.95 -4.11
C ILE A 52 -4.98 14.26 -3.72
N PRO A 53 -5.99 14.19 -4.61
CA PRO A 53 -7.23 13.51 -4.31
C PRO A 53 -7.00 12.02 -4.09
N LYS A 54 -7.65 11.45 -3.07
CA LYS A 54 -7.69 10.00 -2.88
C LYS A 54 -8.42 9.40 -4.08
N LYS A 55 -7.77 8.52 -4.83
CA LYS A 55 -8.48 7.64 -5.76
C LYS A 55 -9.18 6.57 -4.93
N GLU A 56 -10.50 6.52 -4.99
CA GLU A 56 -11.24 5.36 -4.55
C GLU A 56 -10.73 4.17 -5.35
N VAL A 57 -10.06 3.24 -4.67
CA VAL A 57 -9.69 1.97 -5.28
C VAL A 57 -10.97 1.15 -5.22
N GLU A 58 -11.70 1.08 -6.33
CA GLU A 58 -12.75 0.08 -6.51
C GLU A 58 -12.09 -1.29 -6.29
N MET A 59 -12.31 -1.88 -5.12
CA MET A 59 -12.02 -3.28 -4.90
C MET A 59 -13.06 -4.02 -5.74
N ASN A 60 -12.68 -4.41 -6.95
CA ASN A 60 -13.48 -5.36 -7.71
C ASN A 60 -13.44 -6.68 -6.95
N ASP A 61 -14.60 -7.03 -6.38
CA ASP A 61 -14.89 -8.30 -5.69
C ASP A 61 -14.68 -9.52 -6.62
#